data_AF-A0A811T9N0-F1
#
_entry.id   AF-A0A811T9N0-F1
#
_cell.length_a   1.000
_cell.length_b   1.000
_cell.length_c   1.000
_cell.angle_alpha   90.00
_cell.angle_beta   90.00
_cell.angle_gamma   90.00
#
_symmetry.space_group_name_H-M   'P 1'
#
loop_
_entity.id
_entity.type
_entity.pdbx_description
1 polymer ?
#
loop_
_entity_poly.entity_id
_entity_poly.type
_entity_poly.pdbx_seq_one_letter_code
_entity_poly.pdbx_strand_id
1 'polypeptide(L)'
;MALVDAATVVIGSPTVLVGPHPKVVYAACLANALRPKLKFVSIIGSYGWGGKMVEQLAGMITSLKVEILDPVVVKGVPKEEDFIALDKLADEIVNKHREHNIIKAKA
;
A
#
# COMPACT_ATOMS: atom_id res chain seq x y z
N MET A 1 17.13 4.12 5.42
CA MET A 1 16.48 5.32 6.01
C MET A 1 15.04 5.47 5.51
N ALA A 2 14.76 5.44 4.20
CA ALA A 2 13.39 5.65 3.66
C ALA A 2 12.23 4.92 4.38
N LEU A 3 12.34 3.61 4.66
CA LEU A 3 11.26 2.85 5.33
C LEU A 3 11.08 3.21 6.82
N VAL A 4 12.15 3.55 7.52
CA VAL A 4 12.09 3.83 8.98
C VAL A 4 11.62 5.24 9.29
N ASP A 5 11.79 6.17 8.34
CA ASP A 5 11.39 7.57 8.46
C ASP A 5 10.02 7.88 7.84
N ALA A 6 9.41 6.91 7.15
CA ALA A 6 8.11 7.08 6.52
C ALA A 6 6.96 7.06 7.53
N ALA A 7 5.90 7.82 7.27
CA ALA A 7 4.63 7.71 7.97
C ALA A 7 3.63 6.79 7.25
N THR A 8 3.77 6.64 5.93
CA THR A 8 2.95 5.75 5.08
C THR A 8 3.82 4.95 4.13
N VAL A 9 3.44 3.70 3.89
CA VAL A 9 4.03 2.86 2.83
C VAL A 9 2.93 2.39 1.88
N VAL A 10 3.17 2.53 0.57
CA VAL A 10 2.31 1.95 -0.46
C VAL A 10 3.03 0.74 -1.06
N ILE A 11 2.46 -0.45 -0.90
CA ILE A 11 3.04 -1.70 -1.38
C ILE A 11 2.49 -1.99 -2.78
N GLY A 12 3.35 -1.90 -3.79
CA GLY A 12 3.00 -2.23 -5.17
C GLY A 12 3.39 -3.66 -5.55
N SER A 13 2.46 -4.44 -6.09
CA SER A 13 2.75 -5.77 -6.65
C SER A 13 1.86 -6.11 -7.84
N PRO A 14 2.37 -6.78 -8.90
CA PRO A 14 1.51 -7.56 -9.77
C PRO A 14 1.07 -8.85 -9.06
N THR A 15 0.00 -9.47 -9.53
CA THR A 15 -0.39 -10.82 -9.13
C THR A 15 0.37 -11.85 -9.97
N VAL A 16 1.17 -12.69 -9.31
CA VAL A 16 1.87 -13.82 -9.90
C VAL A 16 1.20 -15.10 -9.40
N LEU A 17 0.66 -15.90 -10.33
CA LEU A 17 -0.19 -17.06 -10.07
C LEU A 17 -1.47 -16.70 -9.30
N VAL A 18 -1.41 -16.69 -7.96
CA VAL A 18 -2.55 -16.41 -7.07
C VAL A 18 -2.23 -15.36 -6.01
N GLY A 19 -1.00 -14.86 -5.97
CA GLY A 19 -0.49 -14.02 -4.88
C GLY A 19 0.44 -12.90 -5.36
N PRO A 20 1.08 -12.17 -4.43
CA PRO A 20 2.02 -11.12 -4.77
C PRO A 20 3.31 -11.65 -5.39
N HIS A 21 4.01 -10.78 -6.11
CA HIS A 21 5.31 -11.06 -6.68
C HIS A 21 6.33 -11.39 -5.57
N PRO A 22 7.22 -12.41 -5.73
CA PRO A 22 8.13 -12.85 -4.67
C PRO A 22 9.04 -11.76 -4.08
N LYS A 23 9.49 -10.80 -4.90
CA LYS A 23 10.26 -9.64 -4.40
C LYS A 23 9.46 -8.76 -3.45
N VAL A 24 8.14 -8.65 -3.65
CA VAL A 24 7.27 -7.85 -2.79
C VAL A 24 6.94 -8.62 -1.51
N VAL A 25 6.80 -9.95 -1.58
CA VAL A 25 6.74 -10.82 -0.39
C VAL A 25 7.95 -10.59 0.52
N TYR A 26 9.14 -10.58 -0.05
CA TYR A 26 10.36 -10.27 0.70
C TYR A 26 10.30 -8.88 1.36
N ALA A 27 9.91 -7.85 0.61
CA ALA A 27 9.79 -6.49 1.14
C ALA A 27 8.74 -6.38 2.26
N ALA A 28 7.58 -7.01 2.11
CA ALA A 28 6.51 -7.03 3.12
C ALA A 28 6.95 -7.76 4.39
N CYS A 29 7.65 -8.90 4.24
CA CYS A 29 8.24 -9.64 5.35
C CYS A 29 9.25 -8.76 6.13
N LEU A 30 10.15 -8.09 5.41
CA LEU A 30 11.14 -7.19 6.02
C LEU A 30 10.46 -6.02 6.74
N ALA A 31 9.50 -5.36 6.10
CA ALA A 31 8.75 -4.27 6.72
C ALA A 31 8.05 -4.73 8.01
N ASN A 32 7.37 -5.87 7.97
CA ASN A 32 6.68 -6.45 9.12
C ASN A 32 7.65 -6.82 10.26
N ALA A 33 8.84 -7.33 9.94
CA ALA A 33 9.87 -7.69 10.91
C ALA A 33 10.50 -6.45 11.58
N LEU A 34 10.76 -5.39 10.80
CA LEU A 34 11.41 -4.17 11.30
C LEU A 34 10.49 -3.30 12.15
N ARG A 35 9.16 -3.44 12.00
CA ARG A 35 8.15 -2.65 12.72
C ARG A 35 8.48 -1.14 12.73
N PRO A 36 8.71 -0.53 11.56
CA PRO A 36 8.88 0.92 11.47
C PRO A 36 7.67 1.66 12.06
N LYS A 37 7.84 2.92 12.44
CA LYS A 37 6.79 3.76 13.04
C LYS A 37 5.77 4.27 12.00
N LEU A 38 5.34 3.38 11.11
CA LEU A 38 4.30 3.64 10.13
C LEU A 38 2.97 3.89 10.84
N LYS A 39 2.13 4.70 10.20
CA LYS A 39 0.75 4.96 10.62
C LYS A 39 -0.25 4.34 9.65
N PHE A 40 0.08 4.38 8.36
CA PHE A 40 -0.79 3.92 7.29
C PHE A 40 -0.05 3.00 6.32
N VAL A 41 -0.77 2.06 5.73
CA VAL A 41 -0.31 1.27 4.58
C VAL A 41 -1.43 1.23 3.54
N SER A 42 -1.07 1.24 2.26
CA SER A 42 -2.00 0.85 1.19
C SER A 42 -1.34 -0.17 0.27
N ILE A 43 -2.15 -0.89 -0.50
CA ILE A 43 -1.69 -1.88 -1.47
C ILE A 43 -2.18 -1.46 -2.85
N ILE A 44 -1.26 -1.41 -3.81
CA ILE A 44 -1.60 -1.21 -5.22
C ILE A 44 -1.15 -2.39 -6.05
N GLY A 45 -1.84 -2.66 -7.14
CA GLY A 45 -1.39 -3.70 -8.04
C GLY A 45 -2.31 -4.01 -9.21
N SER A 46 -1.92 -5.04 -9.95
CA SER A 46 -2.69 -5.53 -11.08
C SER A 46 -2.81 -7.05 -11.10
N TYR A 47 -3.82 -7.56 -11.80
CA TYR A 47 -4.06 -8.99 -11.98
C TYR A 47 -4.63 -9.30 -13.37
N GLY A 48 -4.47 -10.54 -13.82
CA GLY A 48 -5.03 -11.00 -15.11
C GLY A 48 -6.44 -11.58 -14.99
N TRP A 49 -6.56 -12.68 -14.24
CA TRP A 49 -7.81 -13.46 -14.13
C TRP A 49 -8.41 -13.44 -12.72
N GLY A 50 -7.58 -13.25 -11.69
CA GLY A 50 -7.97 -13.14 -10.30
C GLY A 50 -6.79 -13.48 -9.39
N GLY A 51 -6.93 -13.23 -8.09
CA GLY A 51 -5.89 -13.53 -7.12
C GLY A 51 -6.29 -13.11 -5.72
N LYS A 52 -5.44 -13.45 -4.74
CA LYS A 52 -5.59 -13.07 -3.34
C LYS A 52 -4.45 -12.18 -2.86
N MET A 53 -3.91 -11.37 -3.77
CA MET A 53 -2.69 -10.59 -3.54
C MET A 53 -2.87 -9.61 -2.38
N VAL A 54 -3.99 -8.89 -2.34
CA VAL A 54 -4.29 -7.92 -1.29
C VAL A 54 -4.43 -8.63 0.06
N GLU A 55 -5.21 -9.71 0.12
CA GLU A 55 -5.45 -10.46 1.34
C GLU A 55 -4.15 -11.09 1.87
N GLN A 56 -3.31 -11.63 0.99
CA GLN A 56 -2.01 -12.20 1.37
C GLN A 56 -1.07 -11.11 1.89
N LEU A 57 -0.95 -9.97 1.20
CA LEU A 57 -0.10 -8.87 1.65
C LEU A 57 -0.58 -8.30 2.99
N ALA A 58 -1.90 -8.10 3.15
CA ALA A 58 -2.48 -7.66 4.43
C ALA A 58 -2.20 -8.66 5.56
N GLY A 59 -2.32 -9.97 5.28
CA GLY A 59 -1.99 -11.04 6.22
C GLY A 59 -0.50 -11.11 6.60
N MET A 60 0.40 -10.66 5.72
CA MET A 60 1.84 -10.64 5.98
C MET A 60 2.30 -9.50 6.88
N ILE A 61 1.54 -8.39 6.95
CA ILE A 61 1.94 -7.17 7.65
C ILE A 61 1.19 -6.93 8.97
N THR A 62 0.57 -7.97 9.51
CA THR A 62 -0.27 -7.89 10.73
C THR A 62 0.47 -7.38 11.97
N SER A 63 1.79 -7.52 12.06
CA SER A 63 2.56 -7.02 13.21
C SER A 63 2.78 -5.51 13.17
N LEU A 64 2.54 -4.84 12.02
CA LEU A 64 2.66 -3.39 11.91
C LEU A 64 1.56 -2.65 12.69
N LYS A 65 0.37 -3.24 12.84
CA LYS A 65 -0.80 -2.63 13.52
C LYS A 65 -1.10 -1.21 13.02
N VAL A 66 -1.01 -1.03 11.70
CA VAL A 66 -1.26 0.22 10.99
C VAL A 66 -2.64 0.21 10.36
N GLU A 67 -3.17 1.40 10.09
CA GLU A 67 -4.39 1.54 9.32
C GLU A 67 -4.12 1.16 7.85
N ILE A 68 -4.92 0.26 7.30
CA ILE A 68 -4.85 -0.11 5.88
C ILE A 68 -5.84 0.78 5.13
N LEU A 69 -5.32 1.70 4.31
CA LEU A 69 -6.12 2.53 3.40
C LEU A 69 -6.61 1.68 2.22
N ASP A 70 -7.64 2.17 1.53
CA ASP A 70 -8.29 1.42 0.47
C ASP A 70 -7.29 1.02 -0.63
N PRO A 71 -7.21 -0.29 -0.99
CA PRO A 71 -6.32 -0.76 -2.03
C PRO A 71 -6.79 -0.33 -3.43
N VAL A 72 -5.84 -0.08 -4.33
CA VAL A 72 -6.14 0.16 -5.76
C VAL A 72 -5.66 -1.03 -6.57
N VAL A 73 -6.60 -1.83 -7.09
CA VAL A 73 -6.29 -3.06 -7.83
C VAL A 73 -6.94 -3.06 -9.20
N VAL A 74 -6.11 -3.21 -10.24
CA VAL A 74 -6.52 -3.08 -11.64
C VAL A 74 -6.51 -4.43 -12.34
N LYS A 75 -7.51 -4.69 -13.20
CA LYS A 75 -7.52 -5.87 -14.06
C LYS A 75 -6.86 -5.58 -15.41
N GLY A 76 -5.74 -6.22 -15.68
CA GLY A 76 -5.00 -6.06 -16.93
C GLY A 76 -4.33 -4.69 -17.04
N VAL A 77 -4.49 -4.03 -18.18
CA VAL A 77 -3.87 -2.74 -18.48
C VAL A 77 -4.70 -1.60 -17.87
N PRO A 78 -4.09 -0.68 -17.11
CA PRO A 78 -4.78 0.46 -16.52
C PRO A 78 -5.43 1.39 -17.56
N LYS A 79 -6.60 1.92 -17.20
CA LYS A 79 -7.37 2.95 -17.90
C LYS A 79 -7.38 4.25 -17.08
N GLU A 80 -7.92 5.31 -17.67
CA GLU A 80 -8.01 6.64 -17.03
C GLU A 80 -8.68 6.61 -15.65
N GLU A 81 -9.74 5.81 -15.49
CA GLU A 81 -10.44 5.61 -14.21
C GLU A 81 -9.52 5.03 -13.11
N ASP A 82 -8.58 4.15 -13.48
CA ASP A 82 -7.62 3.56 -12.55
C ASP A 82 -6.59 4.59 -12.08
N PHE A 83 -6.17 5.50 -12.97
CA PHE A 83 -5.30 6.61 -12.60
C PHE A 83 -6.00 7.60 -11.66
N ILE A 84 -7.28 7.89 -11.90
CA ILE A 84 -8.10 8.70 -10.98
C ILE A 84 -8.21 8.03 -9.60
N ALA A 85 -8.28 6.70 -9.54
CA ALA A 85 -8.26 5.98 -8.26
C ALA A 85 -6.91 6.12 -7.53
N LEU A 86 -5.79 6.13 -8.27
CA LEU A 86 -4.47 6.40 -7.69
C LEU A 86 -4.35 7.84 -7.16
N ASP A 87 -4.90 8.83 -7.90
CA ASP A 87 -4.92 10.22 -7.44
C ASP A 87 -5.73 10.37 -6.15
N LYS A 88 -6.90 9.72 -6.06
CA LYS A 88 -7.72 9.69 -4.85
C LYS A 88 -6.99 9.06 -3.67
N LEU A 89 -6.26 7.96 -3.89
CA LEU A 89 -5.45 7.35 -2.84
C LEU A 89 -4.33 8.30 -2.37
N ALA A 90 -3.70 9.03 -3.29
CA ALA A 90 -2.69 10.02 -2.94
C ALA A 90 -3.29 11.17 -2.09
N ASP A 91 -4.46 11.68 -2.48
CA ASP A 91 -5.20 12.70 -1.72
C ASP A 91 -5.59 12.19 -0.34
N GLU A 92 -6.05 10.94 -0.23
CA GLU A 92 -6.39 10.32 1.04
C GLU A 92 -5.16 10.23 1.97
N ILE A 93 -4.00 9.80 1.46
CA ILE A 93 -2.75 9.77 2.22
C ILE A 93 -2.40 11.16 2.75
N VAL A 94 -2.49 12.20 1.91
CA VAL A 94 -2.23 13.59 2.30
C VAL A 94 -3.19 14.05 3.40
N ASN A 95 -4.48 13.73 3.27
CA ASN A 95 -5.48 14.08 4.28
C ASN A 95 -5.21 13.38 5.61
N LYS A 96 -4.94 12.07 5.59
CA LYS A 96 -4.54 11.30 6.79
C LYS A 96 -3.30 11.86 7.46
N HIS A 97 -2.31 12.29 6.67
CA HIS A 97 -1.10 12.94 7.19
C HIS A 97 -1.40 14.27 7.88
N ARG A 98 -2.32 15.09 7.36
CA ARG A 98 -2.76 16.34 7.98
C ARG A 98 -3.52 16.08 9.28
N GLU A 99 -4.46 15.13 9.28
CA GLU A 99 -5.22 14.74 10.48
C GLU A 99 -4.30 14.30 11.63
N HIS A 100 -3.19 13.66 11.30
CA HIS A 100 -2.21 13.17 12.27
C HIS A 100 -1.05 14.15 12.53
N ASN A 101 -1.15 15.39 12.04
CA ASN A 101 -0.13 16.44 12.18
C ASN A 101 1.27 16.02 11.67
N ILE A 102 1.34 15.09 10.71
CA ILE A 102 2.59 14.66 10.07
C ILE A 102 3.08 15.75 9.10
N ILE A 103 2.15 16.38 8.39
CA ILE A 103 2.41 17.53 7.51
C ILE A 103 1.51 18.70 7.91
N LYS A 104 2.01 19.93 7.77
CA LYS A 104 1.21 21.13 8.02
C LYS A 104 0.11 21.27 6.97
N ALA A 105 -1.08 21.69 7.39
CA ALA A 105 -2.11 22.16 6.46
C ALA A 105 -1.53 23.32 5.64
N LYS A 106 -1.78 23.31 4.32
CA LYS A 106 -1.33 24.37 3.43
C LYS A 106 -2.02 25.67 3.90
N ALA A 107 -1.21 26.69 4.23
CA ALA A 107 -1.69 28.03 4.54
C ALA A 107 -2.40 28.66 3.34
#